data_AF-A0A9D6PPV0-F1
#
_entry.id   AF-A0A9D6PPV0-F1
#
_cell.length_a   1.000
_cell.length_b   1.000
_cell.length_c   1.000
_cell.angle_alpha   90.00
_cell.angle_beta   90.00
_cell.angle_gamma   90.00
#
_symmetry.space_group_name_H-M   'P 1'
#
loop_
_entity.id
_entity.type
_entity.pdbx_description
1 polymer ?
#
loop_
_entity_poly.entity_id
_entity_poly.type
_entity_poly.pdbx_seq_one_letter_code
_entity_poly.pdbx_strand_id
1 'polypeptide(L)'
;METRQAGNEWLQVVSMTDDMRRYAEQQQWETVSSLAVQRQARLQLFFSKLGDVSSDQRAAIVSDVKQLMEADHLLLAAASEIKKAMAEGLAQINQGRKAVMSYQGCSDSI
;
A
#
# COMPACT_ATOMS: atom_id res chain seq x y z
N MET A 1 10.83 21.62 23.47
CA MET A 1 11.68 20.66 22.71
C MET A 1 10.84 19.63 21.94
N GLU A 2 9.60 19.36 22.39
CA GLU A 2 8.68 18.34 21.82
C GLU A 2 8.13 18.67 20.42
N THR A 3 7.94 19.95 20.09
CA THR A 3 7.36 20.39 18.80
C THR A 3 8.23 20.03 17.60
N ARG A 4 9.57 20.01 17.74
CA ARG A 4 10.50 19.60 16.67
C ARG A 4 10.49 18.09 16.43
N GLN A 5 10.24 17.30 17.47
CA GLN A 5 10.23 15.85 17.38
C GLN A 5 8.95 15.33 16.70
N ALA A 6 7.79 15.93 17.03
CA ALA A 6 6.54 15.62 16.34
C ALA A 6 6.62 15.95 14.83
N GLY A 7 7.20 17.09 14.46
CA GLY A 7 7.44 17.44 13.06
C GLY A 7 8.35 16.45 12.32
N ASN A 8 9.40 15.96 12.97
CA ASN A 8 10.31 14.96 12.38
C ASN A 8 9.65 13.59 12.19
N GLU A 9 8.83 13.12 13.14
CA GLU A 9 8.09 11.86 12.99
C GLU A 9 7.06 11.95 11.86
N TRP A 10 6.40 13.10 11.72
CA TRP A 10 5.43 13.33 10.64
C TRP A 10 6.09 13.33 9.26
N LEU A 11 7.20 14.04 9.09
CA LEU A 11 7.96 14.06 7.83
C LEU A 11 8.43 12.65 7.43
N GLN A 12 8.81 11.82 8.42
CA GLN A 12 9.16 10.43 8.16
C GLN A 12 7.95 9.62 7.66
N VAL A 13 6.78 9.77 8.28
CA VAL A 13 5.55 9.11 7.80
C VAL A 13 5.23 9.49 6.35
N VAL A 14 5.34 10.77 6.01
CA VAL A 14 5.11 11.26 4.63
C VAL A 14 6.13 10.66 3.66
N SER A 15 7.42 10.70 4.00
CA SER A 15 8.48 10.10 3.18
C SER A 15 8.25 8.61 2.95
N MET A 16 7.81 7.88 3.98
CA MET A 16 7.51 6.45 3.86
C MET A 16 6.34 6.19 2.91
N THR A 17 5.32 7.04 2.91
CA THR A 17 4.21 6.93 1.94
C THR A 17 4.69 7.15 0.50
N ASP A 18 5.56 8.15 0.27
CA ASP A 18 6.15 8.39 -1.04
C ASP A 18 7.02 7.20 -1.51
N ASP A 19 7.83 6.64 -0.61
CA ASP A 19 8.64 5.46 -0.91
C ASP A 19 7.76 4.24 -1.20
N MET A 20 6.69 4.02 -0.43
CA MET A 20 5.71 2.96 -0.69
C MET A 20 5.08 3.10 -2.09
N ARG A 21 4.74 4.33 -2.53
CA ARG A 21 4.26 4.55 -3.90
C ARG A 21 5.32 4.17 -4.94
N ARG A 22 6.56 4.64 -4.77
CA ARG A 22 7.67 4.33 -5.70
C ARG A 22 7.95 2.82 -5.79
N TYR A 23 7.90 2.11 -4.67
CA TYR A 23 8.10 0.67 -4.64
C TYR A 23 6.92 -0.11 -5.22
N ALA A 24 5.70 0.39 -5.05
CA ALA A 24 4.51 -0.18 -5.67
C ALA A 24 4.56 -0.06 -7.22
N GLU A 25 5.00 1.09 -7.75
CA GLU A 25 5.24 1.28 -9.19
C GLU A 25 6.28 0.29 -9.75
N GLN A 26 7.28 -0.07 -8.93
CA GLN A 26 8.32 -1.06 -9.25
C GLN A 26 7.91 -2.51 -8.92
N GLN A 27 6.65 -2.74 -8.51
CA GLN A 27 6.13 -4.05 -8.11
C GLN A 27 6.90 -4.72 -6.95
N GLN A 28 7.58 -3.94 -6.11
CA GLN A 28 8.33 -4.43 -4.95
C GLN A 28 7.42 -4.56 -3.72
N TRP A 29 6.42 -5.44 -3.80
CA TRP A 29 5.34 -5.54 -2.81
C TRP A 29 5.78 -5.96 -1.41
N GLU A 30 6.85 -6.74 -1.30
CA GLU A 30 7.44 -7.11 -0.01
C GLU A 30 8.01 -5.88 0.71
N THR A 31 8.72 -5.00 -0.02
CA THR A 31 9.22 -3.73 0.48
C THR A 31 8.07 -2.81 0.89
N VAL A 32 7.01 -2.71 0.06
CA VAL A 32 5.80 -1.93 0.38
C VAL A 32 5.17 -2.43 1.68
N SER A 33 5.05 -3.75 1.86
CA SER A 33 4.46 -4.34 3.07
C SER A 33 5.29 -4.05 4.32
N SER A 34 6.62 -4.20 4.24
CA SER A 34 7.53 -3.87 5.34
C SER A 34 7.44 -2.39 5.75
N LEU A 35 7.42 -1.48 4.76
CA LEU A 35 7.27 -0.05 5.01
C LEU A 35 5.91 0.29 5.60
N ALA A 36 4.83 -0.37 5.17
CA ALA A 36 3.49 -0.16 5.72
C ALA A 36 3.44 -0.47 7.23
N VAL A 37 4.04 -1.58 7.66
CA VAL A 37 4.11 -1.97 9.08
C VAL A 37 4.90 -0.93 9.89
N GLN A 38 6.06 -0.52 9.39
CA GLN A 38 6.89 0.48 10.05
C GLN A 38 6.19 1.85 10.13
N ARG A 39 5.51 2.26 9.06
CA ARG A 39 4.75 3.52 8.99
C ARG A 39 3.60 3.51 9.99
N GLN A 40 2.89 2.39 10.12
CA GLN A 40 1.80 2.23 11.09
C GLN A 40 2.29 2.38 12.53
N ALA A 41 3.43 1.77 12.88
CA ALA A 41 4.03 1.94 14.21
C ALA A 41 4.39 3.41 14.51
N ARG A 42 4.90 4.14 13.51
CA ARG A 42 5.21 5.57 13.66
C ARG A 42 3.98 6.44 13.80
N LEU A 43 2.92 6.16 13.03
CA LEU A 43 1.64 6.85 13.18
C LEU A 43 1.07 6.67 14.59
N GLN A 44 1.09 5.44 15.11
CA GLN A 44 0.65 5.16 16.48
C GLN A 44 1.47 5.95 17.50
N LEU A 45 2.80 5.98 17.34
CA LEU A 45 3.69 6.76 18.21
C LEU A 45 3.40 8.27 18.10
N PHE A 46 3.22 8.80 16.91
CA PHE A 46 2.91 10.20 16.66
C PHE A 46 1.60 10.60 17.34
N PHE A 47 0.52 9.84 17.12
CA PHE A 47 -0.77 10.11 17.74
C PHE A 47 -0.77 9.92 19.26
N SER A 48 0.03 8.99 19.80
CA SER A 48 0.18 8.84 21.26
C SER A 48 0.81 10.06 21.94
N LYS A 49 1.58 10.87 21.19
CA LYS A 49 2.28 12.06 21.69
C LYS A 49 1.50 13.36 21.49
N LEU A 50 0.31 13.30 20.87
CA LEU A 50 -0.50 14.48 20.53
C LEU A 50 -1.29 15.08 21.72
N GLY A 51 -0.95 14.70 22.96
CA GLY A 51 -1.75 14.94 24.16
C GLY A 51 -2.10 16.40 24.46
N ASP A 52 -1.27 17.38 24.06
CA ASP A 52 -1.48 18.82 24.35
C ASP A 52 -1.09 19.74 23.18
N VAL A 53 -1.58 19.45 21.96
CA VAL A 53 -1.44 20.38 20.82
C VAL A 53 -2.48 21.49 20.85
N SER A 54 -2.05 22.73 20.55
CA SER A 54 -2.92 23.90 20.42
C SER A 54 -3.93 23.73 19.28
N SER A 55 -5.00 24.53 19.29
CA SER A 55 -6.04 24.49 18.23
C SER A 55 -5.46 24.69 16.83
N ASP A 56 -4.52 25.63 16.67
CA ASP A 56 -3.89 25.92 15.38
C ASP A 56 -3.00 24.76 14.91
N GLN A 57 -2.26 24.12 15.84
CA GLN A 57 -1.47 22.93 15.55
C GLN A 57 -2.35 21.74 15.18
N ARG A 58 -3.51 21.60 15.82
CA ARG A 58 -4.49 20.56 15.50
C ARG A 58 -5.05 20.73 14.10
N ALA A 59 -5.37 21.97 13.68
CA ALA A 59 -5.86 22.25 12.34
C ALA A 59 -4.84 21.89 11.25
N ALA A 60 -3.56 22.22 11.47
CA ALA A 60 -2.46 21.83 10.57
C ALA A 60 -2.34 20.30 10.47
N ILE A 61 -2.31 19.59 11.60
CA ILE A 61 -2.22 18.13 11.63
C ILE A 61 -3.41 17.47 10.92
N VAL A 62 -4.62 18.01 11.06
CA VAL A 62 -5.81 17.51 10.36
C VAL A 62 -5.68 17.67 8.84
N SER A 63 -5.15 18.80 8.38
CA SER A 63 -4.87 19.00 6.95
C SER A 63 -3.87 17.97 6.44
N ASP A 64 -2.78 17.77 7.17
CA ASP A 64 -1.73 16.85 6.75
C ASP A 64 -2.22 15.39 6.75
N VAL A 65 -3.01 14.99 7.74
CA VAL A 65 -3.64 13.66 7.82
C VAL A 65 -4.57 13.42 6.63
N LYS A 66 -5.33 14.42 6.17
CA LYS A 66 -6.17 14.27 4.98
C LYS A 66 -5.35 14.03 3.72
N GLN A 67 -4.24 14.74 3.55
CA GLN A 67 -3.35 14.53 2.41
C GLN A 67 -2.74 13.12 2.44
N LEU A 68 -2.37 12.66 3.63
CA LEU A 68 -1.85 11.32 3.83
C LEU A 68 -2.88 10.23 3.49
N MET A 69 -4.15 10.42 3.89
CA MET A 69 -5.24 9.51 3.55
C MET A 69 -5.50 9.44 2.04
N GLU A 70 -5.41 10.57 1.33
CA GLU A 70 -5.55 10.58 -0.12
C GLU A 70 -4.43 9.80 -0.80
N ALA A 71 -3.19 9.98 -0.35
CA ALA A 71 -2.06 9.21 -0.85
C ALA A 71 -2.22 7.69 -0.60
N ASP A 72 -2.74 7.31 0.57
CA ASP A 72 -3.06 5.91 0.88
C ASP A 72 -4.14 5.34 -0.03
N HIS A 73 -5.17 6.12 -0.33
CA HIS A 73 -6.24 5.71 -1.23
C HIS A 73 -5.72 5.45 -2.65
N LEU A 74 -4.85 6.32 -3.16
CA LEU A 74 -4.20 6.13 -4.46
C LEU A 74 -3.31 4.88 -4.49
N LEU A 75 -2.55 4.63 -3.42
CA LEU A 75 -1.74 3.42 -3.29
C LEU A 75 -2.60 2.14 -3.29
N LEU A 76 -3.72 2.15 -2.56
CA LEU A 76 -4.65 1.03 -2.51
C LEU A 76 -5.32 0.77 -3.86
N ALA A 77 -5.70 1.82 -4.58
CA ALA A 77 -6.24 1.70 -5.93
C ALA A 77 -5.23 1.03 -6.89
N ALA A 78 -3.97 1.46 -6.85
CA ALA A 78 -2.90 0.85 -7.65
C ALA A 78 -2.69 -0.64 -7.31
N ALA A 79 -2.66 -0.98 -6.01
CA ALA A 79 -2.55 -2.37 -5.58
C ALA A 79 -3.76 -3.23 -6.02
N SER A 80 -4.97 -2.66 -6.01
CA SER A 80 -6.19 -3.34 -6.45
C SER A 80 -6.16 -3.69 -7.94
N GLU A 81 -5.73 -2.76 -8.80
CA GLU A 81 -5.63 -3.00 -10.24
C GLU A 81 -4.62 -4.10 -10.55
N ILE A 82 -3.49 -4.14 -9.83
CA ILE A 82 -2.47 -5.17 -10.03
C ILE A 82 -2.97 -6.54 -9.58
N LYS A 83 -3.70 -6.61 -8.47
CA LYS A 83 -4.35 -7.85 -8.02
C LYS A 83 -5.35 -8.37 -9.07
N LYS A 84 -6.11 -7.48 -9.70
CA LYS A 84 -7.04 -7.84 -10.78
C LYS A 84 -6.31 -8.40 -11.99
N ALA A 85 -5.25 -7.72 -12.46
CA ALA A 85 -4.43 -8.20 -13.56
C ALA A 85 -3.80 -9.58 -13.30
N MET A 86 -3.32 -9.82 -12.07
CA MET A 86 -2.81 -11.14 -11.66
C MET A 86 -3.89 -12.23 -11.70
N ALA A 87 -5.10 -11.92 -11.22
CA ALA A 87 -6.22 -12.85 -11.24
C ALA A 87 -6.63 -13.23 -12.68
N GLU A 88 -6.64 -12.25 -13.59
CA GLU A 88 -6.92 -12.47 -15.01
C GLU A 88 -5.85 -13.37 -15.66
N GLY A 89 -4.56 -13.11 -15.39
CA GLY A 89 -3.47 -13.96 -15.89
C GLY A 89 -3.55 -15.40 -15.39
N LEU A 90 -3.87 -15.61 -14.11
CA LEU A 90 -4.09 -16.96 -13.56
C LEU A 90 -5.28 -17.67 -14.20
N ALA A 91 -6.37 -16.95 -14.47
CA ALA A 91 -7.54 -17.50 -15.14
C ALA A 91 -7.19 -17.98 -16.57
N GLN A 92 -6.41 -17.19 -17.31
CA GLN A 92 -5.94 -17.57 -18.65
C GLN A 92 -5.03 -18.82 -18.61
N ILE A 93 -4.09 -18.91 -17.66
CA ILE A 93 -3.25 -20.10 -17.49
C ILE A 93 -4.11 -21.33 -17.20
N ASN A 94 -5.11 -21.20 -16.31
CA ASN A 94 -6.01 -22.30 -15.98
C ASN A 94 -6.85 -22.75 -17.19
N GLN A 95 -7.35 -21.81 -17.99
CA GLN A 95 -8.05 -22.12 -19.24
C GLN A 95 -7.14 -22.83 -20.24
N GLY A 96 -5.90 -22.37 -20.42
CA GLY A 96 -4.91 -23.03 -21.26
C GLY A 96 -4.62 -24.46 -20.83
N ARG A 97 -4.45 -24.70 -19.52
CA ARG A 97 -4.28 -26.06 -18.96
C ARG A 97 -5.48 -26.96 -19.27
N LYS A 98 -6.70 -26.46 -19.08
CA LYS A 98 -7.92 -27.20 -19.41
C LYS A 98 -8.00 -27.54 -20.90
N ALA A 99 -7.65 -26.60 -21.79
CA ALA A 99 -7.64 -26.83 -23.22
C ALA A 99 -6.66 -27.95 -23.61
N VAL A 100 -5.41 -27.91 -23.10
CA VAL A 100 -4.41 -28.96 -23.33
C VAL A 100 -4.90 -30.33 -22.85
N MET A 101 -5.48 -30.40 -21.64
CA MET A 101 -6.04 -31.65 -21.11
C MET A 101 -7.17 -32.19 -21.98
N SER A 102 -8.04 -31.33 -22.54
CA SER A 102 -9.09 -31.75 -23.47
C SER A 102 -8.52 -32.33 -24.76
N TYR A 103 -7.44 -31.76 -25.30
CA TYR A 103 -6.77 -32.31 -26.49
C TYR A 103 -6.08 -33.65 -26.20
N GLN A 104 -5.44 -33.79 -25.05
CA GLN A 104 -4.80 -35.05 -24.64
C GLN A 104 -5.83 -36.15 -24.35
N GLY A 105 -6.98 -35.81 -23.73
CA GLY A 105 -8.06 -36.76 -23.48
C GLY A 105 -8.81 -37.24 -24.72
N CYS A 106 -8.72 -36.52 -25.85
CA CYS A 106 -9.26 -36.98 -27.14
C CYS A 106 -8.29 -37.86 -27.95
N SER A 107 -7.02 -37.97 -27.53
CA SER A 107 -5.99 -38.73 -28.26
C SER A 107 -6.02 -40.24 -27.99
N ASP A 108 -6.71 -40.70 -26.94
CA ASP A 108 -6.73 -42.11 -26.52
C ASP A 108 -7.99 -42.87 -27.02
N SER A 109 -8.64 -42.40 -28.09
CA SER A 109 -9.89 -42.98 -28.61
C SER A 109 -9.89 -43.25 -30.13
N ILE A 110 -8.74 -43.55 -30.73
CA ILE A 110 -8.65 -44.02 -32.13
C ILE A 110 -8.01 -45.41 -32.17
#